data_AF-A0A536JQR3-F1
#
_entry.id   AF-A0A536JQR3-F1
#
_cell.length_a   1.000
_cell.length_b   1.000
_cell.length_c   1.000
_cell.angle_alpha   90.00
_cell.angle_beta   90.00
_cell.angle_gamma   90.00
#
_symmetry.space_group_name_H-M   'P 1'
#
loop_
_entity.id
_entity.type
_entity.pdbx_description
1 polymer ?
#
loop_
_entity_poly.entity_id
_entity_poly.type
_entity_poly.pdbx_seq_one_letter_code
_entity_poly.pdbx_strand_id
1 'polypeptide(L)'
;MTLALALCLAIGSAGLGRDGPEATQATTMTIFSRDGASVVAPPADQLSLPPNTTDVLLSFIPDRLANEALPPLPFIPVRVRAVSGLAVEARRPGDLQMVTWTEGGKVYWLVSDRRDVADLLRLADSLH
;
A
#
# COMPACT_ATOMS: atom_id res chain seq x y z
N MET A 1 -29.56 42.99 -5.61
CA MET A 1 -28.84 41.78 -5.14
C MET A 1 -27.61 41.61 -6.00
N THR A 2 -26.45 41.82 -5.39
CA THR A 2 -25.12 41.76 -5.98
C THR A 2 -24.54 40.38 -5.71
N LEU A 3 -23.95 39.73 -6.72
CA LEU A 3 -22.58 39.20 -6.62
C LEU A 3 -22.09 38.84 -8.03
N ALA A 4 -21.20 39.68 -8.56
CA ALA A 4 -20.34 39.33 -9.67
C ALA A 4 -19.07 38.70 -9.08
N LEU A 5 -18.72 37.50 -9.53
CA LEU A 5 -17.43 36.87 -9.26
C LEU A 5 -16.68 36.77 -10.58
N ALA A 6 -15.85 37.78 -10.83
CA ALA A 6 -14.82 37.77 -11.86
C ALA A 6 -13.65 36.93 -11.34
N LEU A 7 -13.41 35.77 -11.94
CA LEU A 7 -12.22 34.96 -11.65
C LEU A 7 -11.09 35.44 -12.56
N CYS A 8 -10.22 36.28 -12.02
CA CYS A 8 -9.00 36.75 -12.68
C CYS A 8 -7.99 35.61 -12.82
N LEU A 9 -7.84 35.04 -14.02
CA LEU A 9 -6.69 34.20 -14.37
C LEU A 9 -5.56 35.10 -14.88
N ALA A 10 -4.70 35.57 -13.98
CA ALA A 10 -3.47 36.25 -14.33
C ALA A 10 -2.33 35.23 -14.55
N ILE A 11 -2.00 35.04 -15.83
CA ILE A 11 -0.67 34.97 -16.47
C ILE A 11 0.51 34.33 -15.70
N GLY A 12 1.19 33.41 -16.38
CA GLY A 12 2.59 33.06 -16.12
C GLY A 12 3.14 32.06 -17.14
N SER A 13 3.51 32.54 -18.32
CA SER A 13 4.16 31.78 -19.39
C SER A 13 5.67 31.57 -19.18
N ALA A 14 6.17 30.48 -19.78
CA ALA A 14 7.52 30.24 -20.28
C ALA A 14 8.57 29.61 -19.34
N GLY A 15 9.05 28.44 -19.78
CA GLY A 15 10.25 27.76 -19.30
C GLY A 15 10.45 26.43 -20.01
N LEU A 16 11.10 26.45 -21.19
CA LEU A 16 11.70 25.26 -21.81
C LEU A 16 12.71 24.65 -20.82
N GLY A 17 12.53 23.39 -20.46
CA GLY A 17 13.43 22.69 -19.53
C GLY A 17 13.17 21.19 -19.60
N ARG A 18 14.09 20.53 -20.31
CA ARG A 18 14.29 19.09 -20.44
C ARG A 18 14.22 18.37 -19.07
N ASP A 19 13.96 17.07 -19.19
CA ASP A 19 14.15 16.00 -18.19
C ASP A 19 12.91 15.64 -17.36
N GLY A 20 12.26 14.56 -17.80
CA GLY A 20 11.27 13.84 -17.00
C GLY A 20 11.93 13.36 -15.70
N PRO A 21 11.20 13.27 -14.59
CA PRO A 21 11.77 12.73 -13.38
C PRO A 21 12.17 11.28 -13.64
N GLU A 22 13.47 11.03 -13.55
CA GLU A 22 14.09 9.72 -13.54
C GLU A 22 13.19 8.74 -12.79
N ALA A 23 12.90 7.60 -13.44
CA ALA A 23 12.38 6.45 -12.75
C ALA A 23 13.33 6.14 -11.60
N THR A 24 12.94 6.57 -10.39
CA THR A 24 13.73 6.40 -9.18
C THR A 24 14.09 4.93 -9.09
N GLN A 25 15.38 4.61 -9.22
CA GLN A 25 15.90 3.28 -8.98
C GLN A 25 15.27 2.78 -7.69
N ALA A 26 14.44 1.75 -7.78
CA ALA A 26 14.29 0.87 -6.64
C ALA A 26 15.72 0.43 -6.33
N THR A 27 16.23 0.80 -5.15
CA THR A 27 17.52 0.28 -4.66
C THR A 27 17.32 -1.21 -4.37
N THR A 28 17.22 -1.98 -5.45
CA THR A 28 17.31 -3.42 -5.45
C THR A 28 18.76 -3.71 -5.15
N MET A 29 19.06 -4.09 -3.91
CA MET A 29 20.40 -4.59 -3.59
C MET A 29 20.58 -5.93 -4.29
N THR A 30 21.20 -5.90 -5.46
CA THR A 30 21.71 -7.10 -6.13
C THR A 30 22.91 -7.57 -5.35
N ILE A 31 22.73 -8.59 -4.50
CA ILE A 31 23.85 -9.26 -3.85
C ILE A 31 24.36 -10.32 -4.83
N PHE A 32 25.57 -10.13 -5.34
CA PHE A 32 26.22 -11.13 -6.19
C PHE A 32 26.77 -12.24 -5.29
N SER A 33 26.15 -13.42 -5.33
CA SER A 33 26.77 -14.62 -4.78
C SER A 33 27.96 -15.03 -5.65
N ARG A 34 29.00 -15.65 -5.04
CA ARG A 34 30.25 -16.06 -5.72
C ARG A 34 30.01 -16.96 -6.95
N ASP A 35 28.84 -17.59 -7.03
CA ASP A 35 28.42 -18.50 -8.10
C ASP A 35 27.60 -17.84 -9.22
N GLY A 36 27.48 -16.50 -9.23
CA GLY A 36 26.83 -15.75 -10.31
C GLY A 36 25.29 -15.73 -10.27
N ALA A 37 24.67 -16.30 -9.24
CA ALA A 37 23.23 -16.17 -9.01
C ALA A 37 22.89 -14.74 -8.55
N SER A 38 22.09 -14.03 -9.34
CA SER A 38 21.50 -12.75 -8.96
C SER A 38 20.35 -13.00 -8.00
N VAL A 39 20.54 -12.69 -6.72
CA VAL A 39 19.47 -12.71 -5.73
C VAL A 39 19.04 -11.27 -5.49
N VAL A 40 17.82 -10.95 -5.93
CA VAL A 40 17.15 -9.71 -5.55
C VAL A 40 16.77 -9.85 -4.08
N ALA A 41 17.54 -9.21 -3.20
CA ALA A 41 17.16 -9.12 -1.80
C ALA A 41 15.98 -8.14 -1.67
N PRO A 42 14.87 -8.52 -1.02
CA PRO A 42 13.83 -7.55 -0.68
C PRO A 42 14.44 -6.48 0.24
N PRO A 43 14.05 -5.20 0.11
CA PRO A 43 14.54 -4.15 0.99
C PRO A 43 14.24 -4.52 2.45
N ALA A 44 15.22 -4.28 3.34
CA ALA A 44 15.22 -4.73 4.73
C ALA A 44 14.01 -4.29 5.58
N ASP A 45 13.24 -3.30 5.11
CA ASP A 45 12.07 -2.74 5.79
C ASP A 45 10.74 -3.24 5.17
N GLN A 46 10.69 -4.50 4.73
CA GLN A 46 9.48 -5.09 4.16
C GLN A 46 8.86 -6.08 5.15
N LEU A 47 7.64 -5.79 5.58
CA LEU A 47 6.85 -6.72 6.37
C LEU A 47 6.68 -8.06 5.66
N SER A 48 6.79 -9.12 6.44
CA SER A 48 6.70 -10.50 6.01
C SER A 48 5.78 -11.31 6.94
N LEU A 49 5.11 -12.31 6.36
CA LEU A 49 4.23 -13.19 7.11
C LEU A 49 5.05 -14.11 8.02
N PRO A 50 4.51 -14.49 9.20
CA PRO A 50 5.09 -15.56 10.00
C PRO A 50 5.22 -16.85 9.18
N PRO A 51 6.25 -17.67 9.44
CA PRO A 51 6.43 -18.95 8.79
C PRO A 51 5.16 -19.81 8.87
N ASN A 52 4.88 -20.58 7.83
CA ASN A 52 3.72 -21.49 7.71
C ASN A 52 2.34 -20.81 7.63
N THR A 53 2.27 -19.50 7.40
CA THR A 53 1.01 -18.84 7.05
C THR A 53 0.67 -19.16 5.59
N THR A 54 -0.36 -19.97 5.35
CA THR A 54 -0.72 -20.47 4.00
C THR A 54 -2.08 -19.97 3.49
N ASP A 55 -2.89 -19.41 4.38
CA ASP A 55 -4.27 -18.99 4.16
C ASP A 55 -4.44 -17.46 4.12
N VAL A 56 -3.33 -16.73 4.08
CA VAL A 56 -3.32 -15.27 4.03
C VAL A 56 -2.32 -14.79 2.98
N LEU A 57 -2.76 -13.84 2.16
CA LEU A 57 -1.90 -13.11 1.25
C LEU A 57 -1.51 -11.78 1.88
N LEU A 58 -0.21 -11.52 1.95
CA LEU A 58 0.35 -10.19 2.24
C LEU A 58 0.85 -9.57 0.93
N SER A 59 0.36 -8.39 0.60
CA SER A 59 0.80 -7.61 -0.56
C SER A 59 1.05 -6.16 -0.15
N PHE A 60 1.86 -5.44 -0.93
CA PHE A 60 2.09 -4.03 -0.73
C PHE A 60 2.43 -3.31 -2.03
N ILE A 61 2.17 -2.01 -2.04
CA ILE A 61 2.67 -1.07 -3.05
C ILE A 61 3.23 0.18 -2.36
N PRO A 62 4.14 0.93 -2.99
CA PRO A 62 4.47 2.28 -2.54
C PRO A 62 3.20 3.14 -2.45
N ASP A 63 3.03 3.88 -1.36
CA ASP A 63 1.84 4.71 -1.09
C ASP A 63 1.60 5.75 -2.19
N ARG A 64 2.67 6.32 -2.74
CA ARG A 64 2.61 7.23 -3.90
C ARG A 64 2.04 6.59 -5.18
N LEU A 65 1.97 5.26 -5.25
CA LEU A 65 1.34 4.54 -6.36
C LEU A 65 -0.11 4.16 -6.06
N ALA A 66 -0.56 4.27 -4.80
CA ALA A 66 -1.93 4.07 -4.39
C ALA A 66 -2.78 5.32 -4.70
N ASN A 67 -2.88 5.70 -5.98
CA ASN A 67 -3.62 6.89 -6.39
C ASN A 67 -5.07 6.60 -6.81
N GLU A 68 -5.48 5.33 -6.79
CA GLU A 68 -6.84 4.95 -7.15
C GLU A 68 -7.80 5.19 -5.98
N ALA A 69 -8.94 5.81 -6.28
CA ALA A 69 -10.02 5.92 -5.32
C ALA A 69 -10.44 4.50 -4.90
N LEU A 70 -10.54 4.28 -3.58
CA LEU A 70 -11.01 3.00 -3.09
C LEU A 70 -12.42 2.73 -3.64
N PRO A 71 -12.72 1.48 -4.07
CA PRO A 71 -14.08 1.13 -4.43
C PRO A 71 -15.01 1.41 -3.24
N PRO A 72 -16.31 1.68 -3.45
CA PRO A 72 -17.27 2.01 -2.40
C PRO A 72 -17.64 0.77 -1.57
N LEU A 73 -16.65 0.20 -0.89
CA LEU A 73 -16.76 -0.91 0.03
C LEU A 73 -17.13 -0.38 1.43
N PRO A 74 -17.79 -1.21 2.25
CA PRO A 74 -18.11 -0.87 3.63
C PRO A 74 -16.84 -0.95 4.51
N PHE A 75 -15.95 0.02 4.36
CA PHE A 75 -14.73 0.06 5.16
C PHE A 75 -15.03 0.33 6.64
N ILE A 76 -14.44 -0.47 7.51
CA ILE A 76 -14.49 -0.34 8.96
C ILE A 76 -13.14 0.24 9.42
N PRO A 77 -13.10 1.40 10.08
CA PRO A 77 -11.86 1.93 10.65
C PRO A 77 -11.30 0.98 11.71
N VAL A 78 -10.01 0.66 11.61
CA VAL A 78 -9.30 -0.22 12.55
C VAL A 78 -7.94 0.36 12.92
N ARG A 79 -7.31 -0.22 13.94
CA ARG A 79 -5.90 0.03 14.27
C ARG A 79 -5.09 -1.22 13.93
N VAL A 80 -4.02 -1.04 13.17
CA VAL A 80 -3.07 -2.09 12.79
C VAL A 80 -1.71 -1.65 13.28
N ARG A 81 -1.00 -2.41 14.14
CA ARG A 81 0.34 -2.02 14.62
C ARG A 81 0.42 -0.57 15.13
N ALA A 82 -0.62 -0.13 15.85
CA ALA A 82 -0.85 1.25 16.31
C ALA A 82 -1.07 2.33 15.23
N VAL A 83 -1.01 2.02 13.94
CA VAL A 83 -1.37 2.95 12.85
C VAL A 83 -2.84 2.81 12.44
N SER A 84 -3.39 3.86 11.84
CA SER A 84 -4.76 3.82 11.32
C SER A 84 -4.82 2.94 10.08
N GLY A 85 -5.85 2.09 10.01
CA GLY A 85 -6.12 1.25 8.86
C GLY A 85 -7.61 1.12 8.60
N LEU A 86 -7.95 0.37 7.56
CA LEU A 86 -9.31 0.03 7.18
C LEU A 86 -9.44 -1.49 7.05
N ALA A 87 -10.59 -2.02 7.42
CA ALA A 87 -10.96 -3.40 7.19
C ALA A 87 -12.19 -3.49 6.29
N VAL A 88 -12.31 -4.59 5.56
CA VAL A 88 -13.52 -4.96 4.82
C VAL A 88 -13.90 -6.35 5.27
N GLU A 89 -15.13 -6.46 5.77
CA GLU A 89 -15.71 -7.75 6.14
C GLU A 89 -16.34 -8.45 4.93
N ALA A 90 -16.07 -9.74 4.81
CA ALA A 90 -16.76 -10.62 3.86
C ALA A 90 -18.27 -10.61 4.12
N ARG A 91 -19.08 -10.37 3.09
CA ARG A 91 -20.55 -10.33 3.21
C ARG A 91 -21.22 -11.65 2.86
N ARG A 92 -20.55 -12.48 2.06
CA ARG A 92 -21.04 -13.77 1.60
C ARG A 92 -19.98 -14.85 1.82
N PRO A 93 -20.39 -16.13 1.97
CA PRO A 93 -19.45 -17.24 1.97
C PRO A 93 -18.60 -17.21 0.70
N GLY A 94 -17.27 -17.25 0.86
CA GLY A 94 -16.30 -17.18 -0.24
C GLY A 94 -15.82 -15.78 -0.61
N ASP A 95 -16.41 -14.72 -0.04
CA ASP A 95 -15.84 -13.37 -0.14
C ASP A 95 -14.54 -13.28 0.69
N LEU A 96 -13.65 -12.38 0.27
CA LEU A 96 -12.39 -12.14 0.96
C LEU A 96 -12.57 -11.13 2.09
N GLN A 97 -11.97 -11.46 3.23
CA GLN A 97 -11.73 -10.58 4.35
C GLN A 97 -10.43 -9.81 4.07
N MET A 98 -10.42 -8.50 4.34
CA MET A 98 -9.24 -7.67 4.07
C MET A 98 -8.95 -6.68 5.18
N VAL A 99 -7.67 -6.47 5.49
CA VAL A 99 -7.16 -5.35 6.29
C VAL A 99 -6.13 -4.59 5.47
N THR A 100 -6.21 -3.26 5.46
CA THR A 100 -5.28 -2.36 4.77
C THR A 100 -4.80 -1.23 5.65
N TRP A 101 -3.53 -0.87 5.55
CA TRP A 101 -2.92 0.23 6.30
C TRP A 101 -1.69 0.77 5.56
N THR A 102 -1.25 1.97 5.93
CA THR A 102 -0.02 2.57 5.41
C THR A 102 1.05 2.59 6.51
N GLU A 103 2.22 2.04 6.21
CA GLU A 103 3.38 1.99 7.11
C GLU A 103 4.68 2.11 6.29
N GLY A 104 5.62 2.95 6.73
CA GLY A 104 6.90 3.12 6.02
C GLY A 104 6.77 3.59 4.56
N GLY A 105 5.73 4.36 4.22
CA GLY A 105 5.48 4.84 2.86
C GLY A 105 4.97 3.77 1.89
N LYS A 106 4.47 2.64 2.41
CA LYS A 106 3.86 1.54 1.65
C LYS A 106 2.43 1.32 2.14
N VAL A 107 1.51 1.09 1.21
CA VAL A 107 0.17 0.57 1.52
C VAL A 107 0.25 -0.94 1.53
N TYR A 108 -0.13 -1.55 2.64
CA TYR A 108 -0.19 -2.98 2.85
C TYR A 108 -1.63 -3.50 2.75
N TRP A 109 -1.76 -4.74 2.29
CA TRP A 109 -2.99 -5.51 2.28
C TRP A 109 -2.74 -6.90 2.87
N LEU A 110 -3.55 -7.28 3.86
CA LEU A 110 -3.72 -8.67 4.30
C LEU A 110 -5.09 -9.15 3.84
N VAL A 111 -5.12 -10.27 3.14
CA VAL A 111 -6.34 -10.81 2.54
C VAL A 111 -6.48 -12.30 2.84
N SER A 112 -7.66 -12.75 3.24
CA SER A 112 -7.96 -14.17 3.50
C SER A 112 -9.41 -14.52 3.16
N ASP A 113 -9.65 -15.74 2.70
CA ASP A 113 -10.98 -16.36 2.57
C ASP A 113 -11.36 -17.22 3.78
N ARG A 114 -10.43 -17.44 4.72
CA ARG A 114 -10.58 -18.36 5.86
C ARG A 114 -10.50 -17.69 7.22
N ARG A 115 -9.82 -16.54 7.32
CA ARG A 115 -9.64 -15.79 8.58
C ARG A 115 -10.55 -14.59 8.63
N ASP A 116 -11.11 -14.30 9.80
CA ASP A 116 -11.88 -13.09 10.01
C ASP A 116 -10.97 -11.85 10.20
N VAL A 117 -11.58 -10.66 10.26
CA VAL A 117 -10.83 -9.41 10.47
C VAL A 117 -10.04 -9.42 11.78
N ALA A 118 -10.55 -10.02 12.85
CA ALA A 118 -9.86 -10.04 14.14
C ALA A 118 -8.60 -10.93 14.11
N ASP A 119 -8.67 -12.07 13.41
CA ASP A 119 -7.52 -12.93 13.12
C ASP A 119 -6.48 -12.20 12.25
N LEU A 120 -6.93 -11.46 11.23
CA LEU A 120 -6.05 -10.67 10.36
C LEU A 120 -5.34 -9.54 11.12
N LEU A 121 -6.03 -8.87 12.04
CA LEU A 121 -5.43 -7.83 12.89
C LEU A 121 -4.35 -8.43 13.81
N ARG A 122 -4.64 -9.56 14.46
CA ARG A 122 -3.66 -10.29 15.28
C ARG A 122 -2.44 -10.71 14.46
N LEU A 123 -2.66 -11.16 13.22
CA LEU A 123 -1.57 -11.52 12.31
C LEU A 123 -0.73 -10.30 11.91
N ALA A 124 -1.37 -9.16 11.62
CA ALA A 124 -0.70 -7.92 11.26
C ALA A 124 0.27 -7.45 12.37
N ASP A 125 -0.14 -7.58 13.63
CA ASP A 125 0.71 -7.25 14.78
C ASP A 125 1.94 -8.18 14.91
N SER A 126 1.91 -9.37 14.30
CA SER A 126 3.01 -10.35 14.31
C SER A 126 3.97 -10.27 13.12
N LEU A 127 3.74 -9.36 12.17
CA LEU A 127 4.60 -9.20 11.00
C LEU A 127 5.99 -8.66 11.39
N HIS A 128 7.01 -9.05 10.62
CA HIS A 128 8.42 -8.67 10.81
C HIS A 128 9.03 -8.18 9.50
#